data_AF-A0A3B9F188-F1
#
_entry.id   AF-A0A3B9F188-F1
#
_cell.length_a   1.000
_cell.length_b   1.000
_cell.length_c   1.000
_cell.angle_alpha   90.00
_cell.angle_beta   90.00
_cell.angle_gamma   90.00
#
_symmetry.space_group_name_H-M   'P 1'
#
loop_
_entity.id
_entity.type
_entity.pdbx_description
1 polymer ?
#
loop_
_entity_poly.entity_id
_entity_poly.type
_entity_poly.pdbx_seq_one_letter_code
_entity_poly.pdbx_strand_id
1 'polypeptide(L)'
;LLWFWFWFSSFNLYWYGKKPSEISVLELLIKGPYREIFIAEFLLVFIIPWFTMIWNPIRRSIWGPTLIAVSILCGTLLDRIRLYVGAWDVAGRDFASMYQMKLSEVPVKIPTPDVADIFLIVGFIGGSIFLFMMATRLLPAINVWEQKELLLYKAEIQYHRTKVTVLGKSR
;
A
#
# COMPACT_ATOMS: atom_id res chain seq x y z
N LEU A 1 6.35 -6.75 -3.06
CA LEU A 1 6.69 -7.46 -4.33
C LEU A 1 5.70 -7.18 -5.44
N LEU A 2 4.43 -7.56 -5.28
CA LEU A 2 3.38 -7.31 -6.27
C LEU A 2 3.29 -5.83 -6.65
N TRP A 3 3.37 -4.93 -5.66
CA TRP A 3 3.46 -3.49 -5.90
C TRP A 3 4.60 -3.09 -6.85
N PHE A 4 5.83 -3.57 -6.59
CA PHE A 4 7.00 -3.29 -7.45
C PHE A 4 6.83 -3.88 -8.84
N TRP A 5 6.24 -5.07 -8.95
CA TRP A 5 5.95 -5.68 -10.24
C TRP A 5 4.98 -4.83 -11.08
N PHE A 6 3.87 -4.37 -10.49
CA PHE A 6 2.92 -3.50 -11.19
C PHE A 6 3.55 -2.16 -11.57
N TRP A 7 4.30 -1.56 -10.64
CA TRP A 7 5.02 -0.32 -10.90
C TRP A 7 6.02 -0.48 -12.05
N PHE A 8 6.87 -1.50 -11.99
CA PHE A 8 7.90 -1.75 -13.01
C PHE A 8 7.28 -2.11 -14.36
N SER A 9 6.19 -2.87 -14.39
CA SER A 9 5.47 -3.19 -15.62
C SER A 9 4.86 -1.94 -16.26
N SER A 10 4.24 -1.07 -15.46
CA SER A 10 3.71 0.23 -15.92
C SER A 10 4.82 1.15 -16.42
N PHE A 11 5.94 1.22 -15.70
CA PHE A 11 7.13 1.96 -16.11
C PHE A 11 7.65 1.48 -17.48
N ASN A 12 7.81 0.17 -17.66
CA ASN A 12 8.27 -0.40 -18.93
C ASN A 12 7.34 -0.05 -20.08
N LEU A 13 6.02 -0.07 -19.86
CA LEU A 13 5.06 0.29 -20.89
C LEU A 13 5.29 1.73 -21.39
N TYR A 14 5.39 2.69 -20.48
CA TYR A 14 5.63 4.10 -20.84
C TYR A 14 7.02 4.33 -21.43
N TRP A 15 8.03 3.66 -20.89
CA TRP A 15 9.41 3.80 -21.35
C TRP A 15 9.63 3.17 -22.73
N TYR A 16 8.98 2.04 -23.01
CA TYR A 16 9.07 1.34 -24.28
C TYR A 16 8.21 2.00 -25.37
N GLY A 17 7.01 2.48 -25.02
CA GLY A 17 6.10 3.15 -25.94
C GLY A 17 6.65 4.46 -26.51
N LYS A 18 7.49 5.18 -25.75
CA LYS A 18 8.21 6.41 -26.15
C LYS A 18 7.33 7.50 -26.79
N LYS A 19 6.02 7.49 -26.57
CA LYS A 19 5.16 8.58 -27.07
C LYS A 19 5.48 9.86 -26.28
N PRO A 20 5.40 11.04 -26.90
CA PRO A 20 5.67 12.31 -26.20
C PRO A 20 4.86 12.46 -24.90
N SER A 21 3.58 12.05 -24.93
CA SER A 21 2.71 12.05 -23.76
C SER A 21 3.19 11.13 -22.62
N GLU A 22 3.61 9.92 -22.96
CA GLU A 22 4.10 8.92 -21.99
C GLU A 22 5.44 9.34 -21.38
N ILE A 23 6.30 9.98 -22.19
CA ILE A 23 7.57 10.56 -21.72
C ILE A 23 7.30 11.70 -20.73
N SER A 24 6.35 12.58 -21.00
CA SER A 24 5.98 13.66 -20.07
C SER A 24 5.44 13.14 -18.73
N VAL A 25 4.71 12.02 -18.73
CA VAL A 25 4.26 11.36 -17.49
C VAL A 25 5.45 10.84 -16.68
N LEU A 26 6.42 10.20 -17.34
CA LEU A 26 7.66 9.74 -16.68
C LEU A 26 8.49 10.92 -16.17
N GLU A 27 8.53 12.01 -16.91
CA GLU A 27 9.22 13.23 -16.50
C GLU A 27 8.55 13.86 -15.28
N LEU A 28 7.22 13.92 -15.22
CA LEU A 28 6.50 14.42 -14.05
C LEU A 28 6.71 13.56 -12.80
N LEU A 29 6.48 12.25 -12.92
CA LEU A 29 6.35 11.36 -11.75
C LEU A 29 7.68 10.76 -11.27
N ILE A 30 8.69 10.66 -12.14
CA ILE A 30 9.95 9.95 -11.83
C ILE A 30 11.16 10.88 -11.87
N LYS A 31 11.30 11.72 -12.90
CA LYS A 31 12.51 12.55 -13.06
C LYS A 31 12.40 13.96 -12.48
N GLY A 32 11.20 14.54 -12.53
CA GLY A 32 10.92 15.94 -12.26
C GLY A 32 10.52 16.18 -10.79
N PRO A 33 9.47 16.98 -10.55
CA PRO A 33 9.18 17.51 -9.20
C PRO A 33 8.91 16.42 -8.17
N TYR A 34 8.30 15.30 -8.56
CA TYR A 34 7.92 14.21 -7.65
C TYR A 34 9.04 13.18 -7.38
N ARG A 35 10.25 13.38 -7.91
CA ARG A 35 11.36 12.42 -7.78
C ARG A 35 11.67 12.06 -6.33
N GLU A 36 11.74 13.03 -5.44
CA GLU A 36 12.09 12.78 -4.04
C GLU A 36 11.01 11.95 -3.33
N ILE A 37 9.73 12.22 -3.62
CA ILE A 37 8.61 11.42 -3.12
C ILE A 37 8.67 10.00 -3.69
N PHE A 38 9.01 9.86 -4.98
CA PHE A 38 9.23 8.57 -5.63
C PHE A 38 10.33 7.75 -4.94
N ILE A 39 11.49 8.36 -4.65
CA ILE A 39 12.59 7.68 -3.97
C ILE A 39 12.19 7.25 -2.55
N ALA A 40 11.54 8.14 -1.80
CA ALA A 40 11.07 7.85 -0.44
C ALA A 40 10.09 6.67 -0.40
N GLU A 41 9.08 6.68 -1.28
CA GLU A 41 8.14 5.58 -1.44
C GLU A 41 8.83 4.28 -1.86
N PHE A 42 9.73 4.33 -2.84
CA PHE A 42 10.47 3.16 -3.31
C PHE A 42 11.27 2.50 -2.18
N LEU A 43 11.87 3.32 -1.31
CA LEU A 43 12.56 2.84 -0.12
C LEU A 43 11.60 2.21 0.89
N LEU A 44 10.51 2.90 1.21
CA LEU A 44 9.56 2.51 2.28
C LEU A 44 8.67 1.30 1.93
N VAL A 45 8.29 1.15 0.65
CA VAL A 45 7.34 0.11 0.19
C VAL A 45 8.07 -1.10 -0.39
N PHE A 46 9.23 -0.90 -1.03
CA PHE A 46 9.95 -1.99 -1.69
C PHE A 46 11.25 -2.37 -0.99
N ILE A 47 12.24 -1.46 -0.92
CA ILE A 47 13.59 -1.81 -0.44
C ILE A 47 13.57 -2.26 1.02
N ILE A 48 13.00 -1.45 1.92
CA ILE A 48 12.98 -1.76 3.36
C ILE A 48 12.24 -3.09 3.62
N PRO A 49 11.01 -3.31 3.14
CA PRO A 49 10.31 -4.59 3.35
C PRO A 49 11.02 -5.77 2.70
N TRP A 50 11.61 -5.59 1.51
CA TRP A 50 12.34 -6.66 0.82
C TRP A 50 13.54 -7.14 1.64
N PHE A 51 14.42 -6.23 2.07
CA PHE A 51 15.60 -6.62 2.82
C PHE A 51 15.28 -7.11 4.23
N THR A 52 14.30 -6.51 4.91
CA THR A 52 13.97 -6.87 6.29
C THR A 52 13.22 -8.19 6.41
N MET A 53 12.30 -8.51 5.49
CA MET A 53 11.50 -9.74 5.55
C MET A 53 12.26 -11.01 5.18
N ILE A 54 13.40 -10.90 4.48
CA ILE A 54 14.28 -12.05 4.19
C ILE A 54 14.75 -12.70 5.50
N TRP A 55 14.99 -11.90 6.54
CA TRP A 55 15.50 -12.38 7.82
C TRP A 55 14.41 -13.00 8.69
N ASN A 56 14.56 -14.29 9.00
CA ASN A 56 13.69 -15.04 9.90
C ASN A 56 13.48 -14.42 11.31
N PRO A 57 14.50 -13.83 12.00
CA PRO A 57 14.27 -13.22 13.32
C PRO A 57 13.33 -12.01 13.28
N ILE A 58 13.41 -11.19 12.22
CA ILE A 58 12.53 -10.03 12.04
C ILE A 58 11.10 -10.50 11.79
N ARG A 59 10.93 -11.53 10.95
CA ARG A 59 9.61 -12.06 10.57
C ARG A 59 8.87 -12.74 11.71
N ARG A 60 9.60 -13.43 12.60
CA ARG A 60 9.03 -14.14 13.76
C ARG A 60 8.78 -13.23 14.96
N SER A 61 9.39 -12.04 14.98
CA SER A 61 9.15 -11.03 16.00
C SER A 61 7.76 -10.42 15.84
N ILE A 62 7.17 -9.94 16.93
CA ILE A 62 5.92 -9.16 16.90
C ILE A 62 6.21 -7.73 16.38
N TRP A 63 7.36 -7.17 16.76
CA TRP A 63 7.76 -5.80 16.43
C TRP A 63 8.23 -5.65 14.98
N GLY A 64 8.82 -6.70 14.40
CA GLY A 64 9.35 -6.65 13.03
C GLY A 64 8.26 -6.34 12.00
N PRO A 65 7.22 -7.20 11.87
CA PRO A 65 6.15 -6.98 10.90
C PRO A 65 5.35 -5.70 11.16
N THR A 66 5.16 -5.30 12.41
CA THR A 66 4.40 -4.09 12.76
C THR A 66 5.14 -2.82 12.31
N LEU A 67 6.44 -2.69 12.58
CA LEU A 67 7.25 -1.57 12.10
C LEU A 67 7.32 -1.51 10.56
N ILE A 68 7.45 -2.67 9.91
CA ILE A 68 7.44 -2.76 8.45
C ILE A 68 6.07 -2.35 7.89
N ALA A 69 4.97 -2.74 8.53
CA ALA A 69 3.63 -2.34 8.12
C ALA A 69 3.44 -0.82 8.20
N VAL A 70 3.94 -0.16 9.26
CA VAL A 70 3.91 1.30 9.37
C VAL A 70 4.72 1.96 8.26
N SER A 71 5.93 1.46 7.98
CA SER A 71 6.76 1.93 6.86
C SER A 71 5.99 1.84 5.53
N ILE A 72 5.36 0.70 5.26
CA ILE A 72 4.57 0.49 4.04
C ILE A 72 3.37 1.46 3.99
N LEU A 73 2.63 1.63 5.09
CA LEU A 73 1.50 2.57 5.14
C LEU A 73 1.94 4.00 4.81
N CYS A 74 3.02 4.48 5.41
CA CYS A 74 3.58 5.80 5.09
C CYS A 74 4.02 5.91 3.63
N GLY A 75 4.74 4.91 3.11
CA GLY A 75 5.15 4.89 1.71
C GLY A 75 3.97 4.84 0.73
N THR A 76 2.94 4.06 1.03
CA THR A 76 1.72 4.00 0.19
C THR A 76 0.92 5.29 0.23
N LEU A 77 0.91 6.03 1.35
CA LEU A 77 0.31 7.35 1.41
C LEU A 77 1.04 8.33 0.48
N LEU A 78 2.37 8.32 0.49
CA LEU A 78 3.19 9.12 -0.42
C LEU A 78 2.93 8.75 -1.90
N ASP A 79 2.75 7.47 -2.20
CA ASP A 79 2.37 6.99 -3.55
C ASP A 79 1.02 7.56 -4.00
N ARG A 80 0.01 7.56 -3.11
CA ARG A 80 -1.30 8.16 -3.41
C ARG A 80 -1.17 9.67 -3.64
N ILE A 81 -0.41 10.37 -2.80
CA ILE A 81 -0.16 11.81 -2.98
C ILE A 81 0.51 12.06 -4.34
N ARG A 82 1.57 11.34 -4.67
CA ARG A 82 2.28 11.48 -5.94
C ARG A 82 1.35 11.29 -7.14
N LEU A 83 0.58 10.21 -7.16
CA LEU A 83 -0.27 9.86 -8.31
C LEU A 83 -1.47 10.80 -8.44
N TYR A 84 -2.18 11.09 -7.35
CA TYR A 84 -3.37 11.92 -7.41
C TYR A 84 -3.05 13.40 -7.53
N VAL A 85 -2.16 13.94 -6.68
CA VAL A 85 -1.80 15.37 -6.75
C VAL A 85 -1.08 15.68 -8.06
N GLY A 86 -0.21 14.77 -8.52
CA GLY A 86 0.44 14.89 -9.83
C GLY A 86 -0.56 14.92 -10.99
N ALA A 87 -1.59 14.08 -10.96
CA ALA A 87 -2.64 14.09 -11.97
C ALA A 87 -3.47 15.39 -11.95
N TRP A 88 -3.83 15.90 -10.76
CA TRP A 88 -4.65 17.11 -10.61
C TRP A 88 -3.90 18.40 -10.97
N ASP A 89 -2.60 18.51 -10.66
CA ASP A 89 -1.77 19.67 -11.04
C ASP A 89 -1.67 19.84 -12.56
N VAL A 90 -1.70 18.74 -13.30
CA VAL A 90 -1.71 18.75 -14.77
C VAL A 90 -3.12 18.97 -15.34
N ALA A 91 -4.14 18.35 -14.74
CA ALA A 91 -5.52 18.44 -15.22
C ALA A 91 -6.10 19.87 -15.11
N GLY A 92 -5.65 20.66 -14.14
CA GLY A 92 -6.14 22.03 -13.93
C GLY A 92 -5.67 23.06 -14.96
N ARG A 93 -4.72 22.73 -15.85
CA ARG A 93 -4.04 23.72 -16.69
C ARG A 93 -4.55 23.85 -18.13
N ASP A 94 -5.41 22.96 -18.61
CA ASP A 94 -6.22 23.21 -19.82
C ASP A 94 -7.30 22.13 -19.97
N PHE A 95 -8.58 22.48 -19.81
CA PHE A 95 -9.71 21.52 -19.89
C PHE A 95 -10.02 21.07 -21.32
N ALA A 96 -9.49 21.74 -22.35
CA ALA A 96 -9.82 21.49 -23.75
C ALA A 96 -9.16 20.24 -24.35
N SER A 97 -8.13 19.67 -23.71
CA SER A 97 -7.27 18.65 -24.32
C SER A 97 -7.15 17.34 -23.53
N MET A 98 -8.16 16.95 -22.73
CA MET A 98 -8.19 15.63 -22.06
C MET A 98 -7.97 14.45 -23.03
N TYR A 99 -8.36 14.61 -24.30
CA TYR A 99 -8.16 13.62 -25.36
C TYR A 99 -6.80 13.67 -26.04
N GLN A 100 -6.02 14.74 -25.88
CA GLN A 100 -4.74 14.90 -26.59
C GLN A 100 -3.50 14.57 -25.75
N MET A 101 -3.63 14.35 -24.42
CA MET A 101 -2.53 14.01 -23.50
C MET A 101 -1.20 14.73 -23.81
N LYS A 102 -1.23 15.96 -24.32
CA LYS A 102 -0.03 16.75 -24.56
C LYS A 102 0.17 17.62 -23.34
N LEU A 103 1.00 17.13 -22.42
CA LEU A 103 1.68 17.97 -21.44
C LEU A 103 2.60 18.92 -22.23
N SER A 104 2.13 20.14 -22.52
CA SER A 104 2.96 21.17 -23.14
C SER A 104 4.06 21.64 -22.19
N GLU A 105 3.78 21.66 -20.89
CA GLU A 105 4.73 22.07 -19.85
C GLU A 105 4.58 21.17 -18.61
N VAL A 106 5.70 20.61 -18.15
CA VAL A 106 5.76 19.84 -16.90
C VAL A 106 5.89 20.83 -15.73
N PRO A 107 5.00 20.76 -14.71
CA PRO A 107 5.12 21.57 -13.50
C PRO A 107 6.50 21.46 -12.85
N VAL A 108 7.06 22.62 -12.44
CA VAL A 108 8.40 22.68 -11.84
C VAL A 108 8.39 22.41 -10.33
N LYS A 109 7.25 22.61 -9.67
CA LYS A 109 7.14 22.51 -8.20
C LYS A 109 5.86 21.80 -7.77
N ILE A 110 5.96 20.96 -6.75
CA ILE A 110 4.83 20.29 -6.11
C ILE A 110 3.97 21.33 -5.37
N PRO A 111 2.62 21.29 -5.50
CA PRO A 111 1.72 22.07 -4.67
C PRO A 111 1.94 21.75 -3.19
N THR A 112 2.13 22.77 -2.35
CA THR A 112 2.23 22.57 -0.90
C THR A 112 0.84 22.40 -0.31
N PRO A 113 0.62 21.41 0.57
CA PRO A 113 -0.68 21.19 1.19
C PRO A 113 -1.07 22.38 2.06
N ASP A 114 -2.36 22.73 2.02
CA ASP A 114 -2.92 23.72 2.94
C ASP A 114 -3.21 23.08 4.31
N VAL A 115 -3.44 23.92 5.32
CA VAL A 115 -3.81 23.49 6.66
C VAL A 115 -5.08 22.63 6.63
N ALA A 116 -6.05 22.98 5.77
CA ALA A 116 -7.27 22.20 5.59
C ALA A 116 -6.99 20.77 5.06
N ASP A 117 -6.04 20.61 4.13
CA ASP A 117 -5.68 19.31 3.57
C ASP A 117 -5.09 18.38 4.64
N ILE A 118 -4.27 18.93 5.54
CA ILE A 118 -3.67 18.17 6.65
C ILE A 118 -4.76 17.69 7.61
N PHE A 119 -5.69 18.57 7.99
CA PHE A 119 -6.82 18.19 8.84
C PHE A 119 -7.72 17.14 8.19
N LEU A 120 -7.92 17.22 6.87
CA LEU A 120 -8.68 16.23 6.13
C LEU A 120 -8.00 14.86 6.17
N ILE A 121 -6.70 14.78 5.89
CA ILE A 121 -5.93 13.52 5.93
C ILE A 121 -6.00 12.90 7.34
N VAL A 122 -5.72 13.69 8.38
CA VAL A 122 -5.79 13.22 9.77
C VAL A 122 -7.21 12.79 10.14
N GLY A 123 -8.22 13.53 9.70
CA GLY A 123 -9.63 13.22 9.89
C GLY A 123 -10.05 11.91 9.25
N PHE A 124 -9.60 11.61 8.02
CA PHE A 124 -9.89 10.35 7.34
C PHE A 124 -9.21 9.15 8.01
N ILE A 125 -7.96 9.31 8.46
CA ILE A 125 -7.26 8.26 9.21
C ILE A 125 -7.98 8.00 10.53
N GLY A 126 -8.30 9.05 11.28
CA GLY A 126 -9.03 8.95 12.54
C GLY A 126 -10.43 8.35 12.38
N GLY A 127 -11.17 8.79 11.35
CA GLY A 127 -12.49 8.26 11.01
C GLY A 127 -12.45 6.79 10.67
N SER A 128 -11.46 6.34 9.91
CA SER A 128 -11.27 4.92 9.55
C SER A 128 -10.98 4.06 10.78
N ILE A 129 -10.11 4.53 11.68
CA ILE A 129 -9.83 3.84 12.95
C ILE A 129 -11.08 3.80 13.85
N PHE A 130 -11.80 4.92 13.95
CA PHE A 130 -13.04 4.99 14.73
C PHE A 130 -14.10 4.01 14.22
N LEU A 131 -14.34 3.99 12.90
CA LEU A 131 -15.28 3.05 12.29
C LEU A 131 -14.87 1.59 12.54
N PHE A 132 -13.57 1.29 12.44
CA PHE A 132 -13.06 -0.04 12.75
C PHE A 132 -13.30 -0.42 14.23
N MET A 133 -12.98 0.46 15.18
CA MET A 133 -13.22 0.22 16.61
C MET A 133 -14.72 0.04 16.89
N MET A 134 -15.57 0.89 16.31
CA MET A 134 -17.02 0.79 16.44
C MET A 134 -17.53 -0.53 15.89
N ALA A 135 -17.06 -0.96 14.72
CA ALA A 135 -17.41 -2.25 14.13
C ALA A 135 -17.01 -3.42 15.03
N THR A 136 -15.80 -3.42 15.60
CA THR A 136 -15.34 -4.50 16.51
C THR A 136 -16.09 -4.53 17.85
N ARG A 137 -16.73 -3.42 18.24
CA ARG A 137 -17.61 -3.37 19.42
C ARG A 137 -18.99 -3.94 19.12
N LEU A 138 -19.50 -3.73 17.91
CA LEU A 138 -20.85 -4.16 17.50
C LEU A 138 -20.88 -5.61 17.00
N LEU A 139 -19.82 -6.03 16.32
CA LEU A 139 -19.70 -7.33 15.69
C LEU A 139 -18.47 -8.06 16.27
N PRO A 140 -18.56 -9.38 16.52
CA PRO A 140 -17.41 -10.15 16.99
C PRO A 140 -16.30 -10.14 15.91
N ALA A 141 -15.08 -9.79 16.32
CA ALA A 141 -13.93 -9.71 15.42
C ALA A 141 -13.53 -11.06 14.81
N ILE A 142 -13.98 -12.17 15.40
CA ILE A 142 -13.72 -13.53 14.94
C ILE A 142 -15.06 -14.20 14.67
N ASN A 143 -15.14 -14.94 13.55
CA ASN A 143 -16.32 -15.73 13.22
C ASN A 143 -16.47 -16.91 14.20
N VAL A 144 -17.47 -16.82 15.08
CA VAL A 144 -17.73 -17.83 16.12
C VAL A 144 -18.08 -19.20 15.53
N TRP A 145 -18.77 -19.24 14.38
CA TRP A 145 -19.18 -20.50 13.75
C TRP A 145 -18.00 -21.26 13.18
N GLU A 146 -17.09 -20.56 12.50
CA GLU A 146 -15.86 -21.15 11.98
C GLU A 146 -14.94 -21.64 13.09
N GLN A 147 -14.82 -20.89 14.20
CA GLN A 147 -14.04 -21.34 15.36
C GLN A 147 -14.65 -22.60 16.00
N LYS A 148 -15.98 -22.69 16.11
CA LYS A 148 -16.65 -23.90 16.60
C LYS A 148 -16.38 -25.10 15.70
N GLU A 149 -16.50 -24.92 14.39
CA GLU A 149 -16.23 -25.99 13.42
C GLU A 149 -14.75 -26.44 13.48
N LEU A 150 -13.80 -25.50 13.54
CA LEU A 150 -12.38 -25.81 13.69
C LEU A 150 -12.09 -26.59 14.98
N LEU A 151 -12.78 -26.27 16.09
CA LEU A 151 -12.65 -27.00 17.34
C LEU A 151 -13.21 -28.43 17.25
N LEU A 152 -14.30 -28.64 16.51
CA LEU A 152 -14.84 -29.99 16.28
C LEU A 152 -13.89 -30.87 15.47
N TYR A 153 -13.07 -30.29 14.59
CA TYR A 153 -12.05 -31.01 13.83
C TYR A 153 -10.71 -31.19 14.56
N LYS A 154 -10.52 -30.58 15.74
CA LYS A 154 -9.32 -30.77 16.56
C LYS A 154 -9.50 -31.97 17.49
N ALA A 155 -8.74 -33.03 17.25
CA ALA A 155 -8.62 -34.16 18.18
C ALA A 155 -7.21 -34.20 18.76
N GLU A 156 -7.07 -34.33 20.08
CA GLU A 156 -5.79 -34.66 20.68
C GLU A 156 -5.60 -36.17 20.70
N ILE A 157 -4.63 -36.66 19.93
CA ILE A 157 -4.30 -38.09 19.88
C ILE A 157 -2.89 -38.25 20.46
N GLN A 158 -2.73 -39.24 21.34
CA GLN A 158 -1.41 -39.59 21.85
C GLN A 158 -0.66 -40.37 20.78
N TYR A 159 0.39 -39.77 20.22
CA TYR A 159 1.26 -40.43 19.27
C TYR A 159 2.54 -40.89 19.97
N HIS A 160 2.61 -42.19 20.23
CA HIS A 160 3.72 -42.83 20.94
C HIS A 160 3.95 -42.25 22.34
N ARG A 161 4.86 -41.26 22.49
CA ARG A 161 5.17 -40.59 23.77
C ARG A 161 4.74 -39.12 23.83
N THR A 162 4.18 -38.56 22.76
CA THR A 162 3.84 -37.13 22.67
C THR A 162 2.37 -36.95 22.31
N LYS A 163 1.67 -36.04 23.00
CA LYS A 163 0.33 -35.62 22.60
C LYS A 163 0.44 -34.69 21.40
N VAL A 164 -0.22 -35.03 20.31
CA VAL A 164 -0.26 -34.22 19.09
C VAL A 164 -1.71 -33.89 18.75
N THR A 165 -1.95 -32.63 18.37
CA THR A 165 -3.25 -32.20 17.88
C THR A 165 -3.36 -32.62 16.42
N VAL A 166 -4.29 -33.51 16.11
CA VAL A 166 -4.60 -33.97 14.76
C VAL A 166 -5.84 -33.21 14.28
N LEU A 167 -5.75 -32.62 13.09
CA LEU A 167 -6.89 -32.01 12.41
C LEU A 167 -7.50 -33.04 11.48
N GLY A 168 -8.73 -33.47 11.75
CA GLY A 168 -9.39 -34.51 10.98
C GLY A 168 -10.92 -34.47 11.09
N LYS A 169 -11.61 -35.04 10.10
CA LYS A 169 -13.07 -35.16 10.11
C LYS A 169 -13.49 -35.97 11.34
N SER A 170 -14.36 -35.40 12.17
CA SER A 170 -14.92 -36.13 13.32
C SER A 170 -15.50 -37.45 12.82
N ARG A 171 -15.14 -38.55 13.46
CA ARG A 171 -15.92 -39.79 13.36
C ARG A 171 -17.29 -39.56 13.99
#